data_AF-A0AAW5WXG3-F1
#
_entry.id   AF-A0AAW5WXG3-F1
#
_cell.length_a   1.000
_cell.length_b   1.000
_cell.length_c   1.000
_cell.angle_alpha   90.00
_cell.angle_beta   90.00
_cell.angle_gamma   90.00
#
_symmetry.space_group_name_H-M   'P 1'
#
loop_
_entity.id
_entity.type
_entity.pdbx_description
1 polymer ?
#
loop_
_entity_poly.entity_id
_entity_poly.type
_entity_poly.pdbx_seq_one_letter_code
_entity_poly.pdbx_strand_id
1 'polypeptide(L)'
;MPEKYILAIDQSTQGTKAILVDHNNQIFYKVALSHKQLVNNQGWVSHDLDEIKQNLYQLFQNILKKVKPEEIETLAITNQRESAAAWSRHTGEPLCHTIVWQDNRTENLINRISYPELKETVKNKTGLALSPYFTGAKWGWMLLNEPRVIQARENNDLCLGTMDSWILYQLTNKQSFKTEPSNASRTQVMNIHTGKWDQQLGEIFGIDINELPEIVDSNANFGETNLFGLLKTPIPIKSILGDSQAALFAHGCFNPGDFKVTFGTGSSVMLNIGSKLPSNINNNLNTSIAWSLNGKISYVLEGNINYAGASISWLKDKVQLINKPEETENLALTANPKDHTILIPAFAGLGAPYWKAEAKAAFVNMTATTGKNELVKATLNSLVYQITDILSEFQQLYPKVNQEIHTDGGMIHNKYLMQYLCNITQKVVKIADIPELSALGSAMNAKKQKKQILSSKAFTPKMKSETARFYLTEWHDWIDRF
;
A
#
# COMPACT_ATOMS: atom_id res chain seq x y z
N MET A 1 -32.10 11.17 16.59
CA MET A 1 -31.31 11.98 15.63
C MET A 1 -31.23 11.18 14.32
N PRO A 2 -31.22 11.82 13.14
CA PRO A 2 -31.03 11.09 11.89
C PRO A 2 -29.69 10.34 11.92
N GLU A 3 -29.62 9.21 11.24
CA GLU A 3 -28.39 8.44 11.10
C GLU A 3 -27.33 9.31 10.40
N LYS A 4 -26.10 9.29 10.92
CA LYS A 4 -24.98 10.07 10.39
C LYS A 4 -23.94 9.13 9.79
N TYR A 5 -23.34 9.57 8.70
CA TYR A 5 -22.37 8.82 7.93
C TYR A 5 -21.05 9.55 7.83
N ILE A 6 -19.98 8.76 7.72
CA ILE A 6 -18.66 9.23 7.33
C ILE A 6 -18.50 8.96 5.85
N LEU A 7 -18.19 10.00 5.08
CA LEU A 7 -17.84 9.87 3.67
C LEU A 7 -16.34 9.57 3.56
N ALA A 8 -15.99 8.34 3.20
CA ALA A 8 -14.62 7.95 2.92
C ALA A 8 -14.34 7.99 1.41
N ILE A 9 -13.24 8.64 1.04
CA ILE A 9 -12.67 8.58 -0.31
C ILE A 9 -11.54 7.54 -0.29
N ASP A 10 -11.59 6.58 -1.20
CA ASP A 10 -10.47 5.68 -1.51
C ASP A 10 -10.00 5.96 -2.94
N GLN A 11 -8.95 6.77 -3.07
CA GLN A 11 -8.31 7.04 -4.35
C GLN A 11 -7.25 5.97 -4.61
N SER A 12 -7.63 4.89 -5.29
CA SER A 12 -6.75 3.76 -5.57
C SER A 12 -6.05 3.91 -6.92
N THR A 13 -5.14 2.98 -7.27
CA THR A 13 -4.45 2.99 -8.56
C THR A 13 -5.38 2.87 -9.77
N GLN A 14 -6.48 2.13 -9.64
CA GLN A 14 -7.36 1.77 -10.77
C GLN A 14 -8.64 2.63 -10.83
N GLY A 15 -8.94 3.37 -9.76
CA GLY A 15 -10.16 4.15 -9.67
C GLY A 15 -10.33 4.84 -8.34
N THR A 16 -11.26 5.79 -8.32
CA THR A 16 -11.67 6.53 -7.13
C THR A 16 -12.99 5.97 -6.62
N LYS A 17 -13.09 5.72 -5.32
CA LYS A 17 -14.31 5.27 -4.65
C LYS A 17 -14.76 6.30 -3.64
N ALA A 18 -16.08 6.43 -3.51
CA ALA A 18 -16.73 7.17 -2.43
C ALA A 18 -17.65 6.20 -1.67
N ILE A 19 -17.49 6.16 -0.34
CA ILE A 19 -18.13 5.18 0.52
C ILE A 19 -18.75 5.88 1.72
N LEU A 20 -20.01 5.58 2.00
CA LEU A 20 -20.70 6.00 3.22
C LEU A 20 -20.58 4.88 4.26
N VAL A 21 -19.96 5.21 5.38
CA VAL A 21 -19.77 4.30 6.51
C VAL A 21 -20.61 4.81 7.69
N ASP A 22 -21.40 3.93 8.28
CA ASP A 22 -22.21 4.25 9.47
C ASP A 22 -21.36 4.28 10.76
N HIS A 23 -22.00 4.54 11.90
CA HIS A 23 -21.30 4.53 13.20
C HIS A 23 -20.89 3.13 13.67
N ASN A 24 -21.49 2.08 13.13
CA ASN A 24 -21.22 0.67 13.43
C ASN A 24 -20.14 0.05 12.52
N ASN A 25 -19.47 0.87 11.69
CA ASN A 25 -18.44 0.43 10.73
C ASN A 25 -19.00 -0.46 9.60
N GLN A 26 -20.28 -0.31 9.27
CA GLN A 26 -20.90 -0.94 8.11
C GLN A 26 -20.90 0.01 6.91
N ILE A 27 -20.74 -0.56 5.72
CA ILE A 27 -20.86 0.18 4.47
C ILE A 27 -22.34 0.31 4.13
N PHE A 28 -22.87 1.53 4.25
CA PHE A 28 -24.24 1.84 3.84
C PHE A 28 -24.36 1.92 2.32
N TYR A 29 -23.40 2.60 1.67
CA TYR A 29 -23.39 2.78 0.23
C TYR A 29 -21.97 2.95 -0.28
N LYS A 30 -21.70 2.43 -1.48
CA LYS A 30 -20.44 2.65 -2.18
C LYS A 30 -20.68 2.90 -3.67
N VAL A 31 -19.86 3.77 -4.24
CA VAL A 31 -19.82 4.06 -5.68
C VAL A 31 -18.37 4.26 -6.09
N ALA A 32 -18.02 3.83 -7.30
CA ALA A 32 -16.66 3.89 -7.82
C ALA A 32 -16.67 4.32 -9.28
N LEU A 33 -15.63 5.05 -9.69
CA LEU A 33 -15.33 5.38 -11.07
C LEU A 33 -13.87 5.04 -11.35
N SER A 34 -13.61 4.35 -12.45
CA SER A 34 -12.25 4.10 -12.93
C SER A 34 -11.66 5.36 -13.56
N HIS A 35 -10.34 5.44 -13.62
CA HIS A 35 -9.61 6.42 -14.41
C HIS A 35 -8.57 5.74 -15.29
N LYS A 36 -8.14 6.42 -16.35
CA LYS A 36 -7.24 5.85 -17.35
C LYS A 36 -5.86 5.58 -16.75
N GLN A 37 -5.31 4.42 -17.09
CA GLN A 37 -3.90 4.11 -16.87
C GLN A 37 -3.12 4.60 -18.09
N LEU A 38 -2.45 5.74 -17.99
CA LEU A 38 -1.67 6.29 -19.11
C LEU A 38 -0.32 5.60 -19.14
N VAL A 39 -0.20 4.57 -19.99
CA VAL A 39 1.03 3.81 -20.17
C VAL A 39 1.68 4.15 -21.51
N ASN A 40 2.92 4.65 -21.50
CA ASN A 40 3.64 4.97 -22.73
C ASN A 40 4.40 3.76 -23.30
N ASN A 41 5.08 3.94 -24.44
CA ASN A 41 5.88 2.91 -25.10
C ASN A 41 7.10 2.42 -24.29
N GLN A 42 7.51 3.13 -23.24
CA GLN A 42 8.58 2.75 -22.33
C GLN A 42 8.05 2.03 -21.08
N GLY A 43 6.73 1.84 -20.96
CA GLY A 43 6.09 1.23 -19.79
C GLY A 43 5.91 2.20 -18.62
N TRP A 44 6.16 3.50 -18.81
CA TRP A 44 5.93 4.52 -17.80
C TRP A 44 4.44 4.68 -17.55
N VAL A 45 4.05 4.78 -16.29
CA VAL A 45 2.66 4.81 -15.83
C VAL A 45 2.34 6.15 -15.21
N SER A 46 1.30 6.80 -15.74
CA SER A 46 0.83 8.12 -15.30
C SER A 46 -0.68 8.15 -15.12
N HIS A 47 -1.15 9.11 -14.31
CA HIS A 47 -2.58 9.43 -14.15
C HIS A 47 -2.84 10.90 -14.44
N ASP A 48 -4.04 11.18 -14.96
CA ASP A 48 -4.55 12.53 -15.16
C ASP A 48 -5.28 13.01 -13.90
N LEU A 49 -4.76 14.06 -13.27
CA LEU A 49 -5.33 14.66 -12.07
C LEU A 49 -6.68 15.34 -12.35
N ASP A 50 -6.90 15.87 -13.55
CA ASP A 50 -8.18 16.48 -13.91
C ASP A 50 -9.27 15.41 -14.06
N GLU A 51 -8.94 14.24 -14.61
CA GLU A 51 -9.85 13.07 -14.64
C GLU A 51 -10.22 12.63 -13.21
N ILE A 52 -9.25 12.54 -12.30
CA ILE A 52 -9.50 12.17 -10.89
C ILE A 52 -10.39 13.21 -10.21
N LYS A 53 -10.18 14.51 -10.46
CA LYS A 53 -11.01 15.60 -9.93
C LYS A 53 -12.46 15.51 -10.43
N GLN A 54 -12.63 15.26 -11.72
CA GLN A 54 -13.96 15.04 -12.33
C GLN A 54 -14.65 13.81 -11.73
N ASN A 55 -13.92 12.72 -11.52
CA ASN A 55 -14.43 11.53 -10.86
C ASN A 55 -14.91 11.84 -9.44
N LEU A 56 -14.14 12.58 -8.63
CA LEU A 56 -14.57 12.99 -7.29
C LEU A 56 -15.89 13.77 -7.32
N TYR A 57 -16.02 14.75 -8.22
CA TYR A 57 -17.25 15.53 -8.38
C TYR A 57 -18.46 14.64 -8.69
N GLN A 58 -18.34 13.74 -9.67
CA GLN A 58 -19.41 12.81 -10.05
C GLN A 58 -19.76 11.84 -8.92
N LEU A 59 -18.76 11.34 -8.19
CA LEU A 59 -18.97 10.46 -7.05
C LEU A 59 -19.76 11.16 -5.95
N PHE A 60 -19.42 12.42 -5.61
CA PHE A 60 -20.18 13.18 -4.62
C PHE A 60 -21.62 13.45 -5.04
N GLN A 61 -21.87 13.74 -6.32
CA GLN A 61 -23.24 13.83 -6.82
C GLN A 61 -24.01 12.51 -6.62
N ASN A 62 -23.36 11.37 -6.81
CA ASN A 62 -23.98 10.07 -6.57
C ASN A 62 -24.20 9.76 -5.08
N ILE A 63 -23.30 10.19 -4.20
CA ILE A 63 -23.48 10.11 -2.74
C ILE A 63 -24.70 10.94 -2.30
N LEU A 64 -24.83 12.17 -2.80
CA LEU A 64 -25.91 13.09 -2.43
C LEU A 64 -27.28 12.70 -2.99
N LYS A 65 -27.35 11.73 -3.92
CA LYS A 65 -28.61 11.08 -4.31
C LYS A 65 -29.08 10.04 -3.29
N LYS A 66 -28.21 9.61 -2.37
CA LYS A 66 -28.49 8.54 -1.39
C LYS A 66 -28.74 9.08 0.00
N VAL A 67 -28.09 10.18 0.36
CA VAL A 67 -28.21 10.82 1.68
C VAL A 67 -28.32 12.32 1.53
N LYS A 68 -28.93 12.96 2.52
CA LYS A 68 -28.99 14.42 2.61
C LYS A 68 -27.64 14.98 3.02
N PRO A 69 -27.28 16.20 2.60
CA PRO A 69 -26.07 16.90 3.04
C PRO A 69 -25.83 16.84 4.55
N GLU A 70 -26.87 17.08 5.35
CA GLU A 70 -26.80 17.07 6.80
C GLU A 70 -26.54 15.68 7.40
N GLU A 71 -26.71 14.59 6.66
CA GLU A 71 -26.42 13.23 7.14
C GLU A 71 -24.92 12.89 7.03
N ILE A 72 -24.13 13.69 6.32
CA ILE A 72 -22.68 13.51 6.23
C ILE A 72 -22.01 14.31 7.36
N GLU A 73 -21.39 13.61 8.32
CA GLU A 73 -20.76 14.25 9.49
C GLU A 73 -19.36 14.78 9.18
N THR A 74 -18.57 13.99 8.45
CA THR A 74 -17.17 14.29 8.14
C THR A 74 -16.72 13.50 6.92
N LEU A 75 -15.59 13.92 6.37
CA LEU A 75 -14.91 13.24 5.29
C LEU A 75 -13.57 12.64 5.77
N ALA A 76 -13.26 11.46 5.25
CA ALA A 76 -11.98 10.79 5.42
C ALA A 76 -11.36 10.50 4.05
N ILE A 77 -10.03 10.56 3.96
CA ILE A 77 -9.29 10.29 2.72
C ILE A 77 -8.34 9.12 2.95
N THR A 78 -8.33 8.21 1.99
CA THR A 78 -7.23 7.28 1.79
C THR A 78 -6.86 7.23 0.32
N ASN A 79 -5.61 6.90 0.05
CA ASN A 79 -5.03 7.04 -1.27
C ASN A 79 -3.95 5.99 -1.52
N GLN A 80 -3.72 5.72 -2.80
CA GLN A 80 -2.53 5.03 -3.25
C GLN A 80 -1.28 5.83 -2.83
N ARG A 81 -0.40 5.13 -2.12
CA ARG A 81 1.00 5.50 -1.98
C ARG A 81 1.74 4.94 -3.20
N GLU A 82 2.85 5.42 -3.69
CA GLU A 82 3.71 6.58 -3.42
C GLU A 82 3.59 7.64 -4.54
N SER A 83 2.49 7.62 -5.30
CA SER A 83 2.29 8.45 -6.49
C SER A 83 2.56 9.93 -6.25
N ALA A 84 3.32 10.54 -7.17
CA ALA A 84 3.82 11.92 -7.06
C ALA A 84 3.01 12.86 -7.95
N ALA A 85 2.52 13.96 -7.39
CA ALA A 85 1.80 15.02 -8.07
C ALA A 85 2.51 16.38 -7.94
N ALA A 86 2.29 17.24 -8.94
CA ALA A 86 2.76 18.62 -8.97
C ALA A 86 1.65 19.54 -9.51
N TRP A 87 1.39 20.65 -8.82
CA TRP A 87 0.34 21.61 -9.19
C TRP A 87 0.75 23.05 -8.84
N SER A 88 0.06 24.02 -9.45
CA SER A 88 0.21 25.44 -9.13
C SER A 88 -0.44 25.77 -7.77
N ARG A 89 0.28 26.48 -6.92
CA ARG A 89 -0.18 27.00 -5.63
C ARG A 89 -1.23 28.09 -5.80
N HIS A 90 -1.17 28.86 -6.87
CA HIS A 90 -2.13 29.93 -7.11
C HIS A 90 -3.42 29.40 -7.72
N THR A 91 -3.33 28.61 -8.80
CA THR A 91 -4.50 28.16 -9.56
C THR A 91 -5.08 26.85 -9.01
N GLY A 92 -4.22 25.99 -8.45
CA GLY A 92 -4.57 24.61 -8.09
C GLY A 92 -4.55 23.65 -9.28
N GLU A 93 -4.14 24.11 -10.46
CA GLU A 93 -4.15 23.29 -11.68
C GLU A 93 -2.95 22.33 -11.72
N PRO A 94 -3.15 21.09 -12.20
CA PRO A 94 -2.06 20.16 -12.48
C PRO A 94 -1.03 20.77 -13.44
N LEU A 95 0.25 20.63 -13.11
CA LEU A 95 1.36 21.10 -13.95
C LEU A 95 1.84 20.02 -14.93
N CYS A 96 1.72 18.76 -14.54
CA CYS A 96 2.02 17.58 -15.35
C CYS A 96 1.13 16.42 -14.91
N HIS A 97 1.20 15.29 -15.63
CA HIS A 97 0.58 14.06 -15.15
C HIS A 97 1.27 13.55 -13.88
N THR A 98 0.51 12.86 -13.03
CA THR A 98 1.06 12.13 -11.88
C THR A 98 2.04 11.07 -12.35
N ILE A 99 3.14 10.87 -11.62
CA ILE A 99 4.02 9.70 -11.80
C ILE A 99 3.59 8.66 -10.77
N VAL A 100 3.07 7.52 -11.25
CA VAL A 100 2.47 6.49 -10.39
C VAL A 100 3.56 5.67 -9.70
N TRP A 101 3.28 5.09 -8.53
CA TRP A 101 4.24 4.27 -7.77
C TRP A 101 4.89 3.13 -8.57
N GLN A 102 4.17 2.53 -9.52
CA GLN A 102 4.64 1.44 -10.40
C GLN A 102 5.66 1.91 -11.44
N ASP A 103 5.74 3.21 -11.67
CA ASP A 103 6.59 3.81 -12.70
C ASP A 103 8.08 3.73 -12.31
N ASN A 104 8.90 3.29 -13.26
CA ASN A 104 10.34 3.10 -13.12
C ASN A 104 11.17 4.16 -13.87
N ARG A 105 10.57 5.25 -14.39
CA ARG A 105 11.29 6.26 -15.18
C ARG A 105 12.46 6.91 -14.46
N THR A 106 12.45 6.85 -13.14
CA THR A 106 13.46 7.43 -12.25
C THR A 106 14.60 6.46 -11.93
N GLU A 107 14.63 5.26 -12.51
CA GLU A 107 15.70 4.27 -12.32
C GLU A 107 17.06 4.82 -12.73
N ASN A 108 17.14 5.47 -13.90
CA ASN A 108 18.37 6.12 -14.36
C ASN A 108 18.81 7.27 -13.44
N LEU A 109 17.86 8.01 -12.85
CA LEU A 109 18.16 9.07 -11.89
C LEU A 109 18.76 8.47 -10.61
N ILE A 110 18.13 7.44 -10.06
CA ILE A 110 18.63 6.73 -8.87
C ILE A 110 20.00 6.11 -9.12
N ASN A 111 20.20 5.43 -10.24
CA ASN A 111 21.48 4.78 -10.56
C ASN A 111 22.64 5.78 -10.67
N ARG A 112 22.39 7.01 -11.13
CA ARG A 112 23.41 8.06 -11.24
C ARG A 112 23.83 8.64 -9.89
N ILE A 113 22.92 8.71 -8.92
CA ILE A 113 23.20 9.29 -7.60
C ILE A 113 23.56 8.23 -6.56
N SER A 114 23.35 6.94 -6.85
CA SER A 114 23.50 5.87 -5.85
C SER A 114 24.96 5.54 -5.54
N TYR A 115 25.33 5.73 -4.28
CA TYR A 115 26.58 5.21 -3.69
C TYR A 115 26.29 4.69 -2.26
N PRO A 116 27.14 3.79 -1.70
CA PRO A 116 26.84 3.08 -0.45
C PRO A 116 26.44 3.99 0.72
N GLU A 117 27.19 5.07 0.94
CA GLU A 117 26.97 6.02 2.03
C GLU A 117 25.65 6.78 1.88
N LEU A 118 25.23 7.08 0.64
CA LEU A 118 23.93 7.70 0.38
C LEU A 118 22.79 6.72 0.65
N LYS A 119 22.91 5.47 0.21
CA LYS A 119 21.92 4.42 0.46
C LYS A 119 21.71 4.25 1.96
N GLU A 120 22.80 4.19 2.72
CA GLU A 120 22.78 4.10 4.17
C GLU A 120 22.15 5.36 4.81
N THR A 121 22.53 6.56 4.37
CA THR A 121 21.95 7.82 4.87
C THR A 121 20.44 7.86 4.69
N VAL A 122 19.96 7.56 3.47
CA VAL A 122 18.53 7.51 3.15
C VAL A 122 17.84 6.45 4.01
N LYS A 123 18.39 5.24 4.09
CA LYS A 123 17.83 4.15 4.87
C LYS A 123 17.74 4.49 6.35
N ASN A 124 18.79 5.05 6.93
CA ASN A 124 18.83 5.41 8.35
C ASN A 124 17.83 6.51 8.70
N LYS A 125 17.67 7.54 7.84
CA LYS A 125 16.74 8.63 8.13
C LYS A 125 15.28 8.32 7.80
N THR A 126 15.03 7.54 6.76
CA THR A 126 13.67 7.32 6.22
C THR A 126 13.11 5.94 6.54
N GLY A 127 13.98 4.97 6.85
CA GLY A 127 13.63 3.55 6.93
C GLY A 127 13.44 2.86 5.58
N LEU A 128 13.64 3.56 4.47
CA LEU A 128 13.40 3.09 3.10
C LEU A 128 14.68 2.89 2.30
N ALA A 129 14.68 1.93 1.38
CA ALA A 129 15.79 1.75 0.44
C ALA A 129 15.78 2.85 -0.64
N LEU A 130 16.92 3.45 -0.98
CA LEU A 130 17.01 4.40 -2.10
C LEU A 130 16.59 3.72 -3.41
N SER A 131 15.45 4.11 -3.98
CA SER A 131 14.76 3.35 -5.02
C SER A 131 13.84 4.23 -5.87
N PRO A 132 13.66 3.92 -7.18
CA PRO A 132 12.73 4.66 -8.04
C PRO A 132 11.27 4.53 -7.60
N TYR A 133 10.95 3.55 -6.74
CA TYR A 133 9.61 3.27 -6.22
C TYR A 133 9.00 4.46 -5.46
N PHE A 134 9.81 5.20 -4.68
CA PHE A 134 9.32 6.23 -3.77
C PHE A 134 9.18 7.62 -4.41
N THR A 135 8.45 8.51 -3.74
CA THR A 135 8.00 9.81 -4.29
C THR A 135 9.14 10.79 -4.58
N GLY A 136 10.18 10.85 -3.74
CA GLY A 136 11.27 11.83 -3.87
C GLY A 136 11.97 11.78 -5.22
N ALA A 137 12.29 10.58 -5.70
CA ALA A 137 12.88 10.39 -7.03
C ALA A 137 11.96 10.89 -8.16
N LYS A 138 10.64 10.72 -7.99
CA LYS A 138 9.62 11.14 -8.97
C LYS A 138 9.49 12.65 -9.03
N TRP A 139 9.47 13.32 -7.88
CA TRP A 139 9.53 14.79 -7.82
C TRP A 139 10.84 15.33 -8.42
N GLY A 140 11.99 14.75 -8.08
CA GLY A 140 13.27 15.12 -8.68
C GLY A 140 13.27 14.98 -10.21
N TRP A 141 12.63 13.93 -10.74
CA TRP A 141 12.46 13.78 -12.18
C TRP A 141 11.56 14.87 -12.77
N MET A 142 10.43 15.22 -12.14
CA MET A 142 9.56 16.31 -12.59
C MET A 142 10.32 17.65 -12.63
N LEU A 143 11.09 17.95 -11.58
CA LEU A 143 11.91 19.17 -11.47
C LEU A 143 13.02 19.27 -12.52
N LEU A 144 13.40 18.16 -13.15
CA LEU A 144 14.41 18.10 -14.20
C LEU A 144 13.82 18.06 -15.62
N ASN A 145 12.58 17.58 -15.79
CA ASN A 145 12.06 17.20 -17.10
C ASN A 145 10.73 17.86 -17.48
N GLU A 146 9.97 18.41 -16.53
CA GLU A 146 8.64 18.98 -16.80
C GLU A 146 8.70 20.52 -16.85
N PRO A 147 8.59 21.14 -18.05
CA PRO A 147 8.78 22.59 -18.19
C PRO A 147 7.83 23.43 -17.33
N ARG A 148 6.57 23.00 -17.20
CA ARG A 148 5.56 23.67 -16.36
C ARG A 148 5.90 23.59 -14.88
N VAL A 149 6.52 22.50 -14.43
CA VAL A 149 6.98 22.34 -13.04
C VAL A 149 8.18 23.24 -12.77
N ILE A 150 9.15 23.26 -13.69
CA ILE A 150 10.34 24.12 -13.61
C ILE A 150 9.92 25.60 -13.53
N GLN A 151 9.05 26.03 -14.45
CA GLN A 151 8.56 27.41 -14.49
C GLN A 151 7.77 27.79 -13.23
N ALA A 152 6.92 26.89 -12.72
CA ALA A 152 6.17 27.15 -11.49
C ALA A 152 7.10 27.33 -10.28
N ARG A 153 8.19 26.54 -10.20
CA ARG A 153 9.19 26.70 -9.14
C ARG A 153 9.90 28.04 -9.21
N GLU A 154 10.34 28.47 -10.39
CA GLU A 154 10.98 29.78 -10.59
C GLU A 154 10.07 30.95 -10.15
N ASN A 155 8.76 30.76 -10.24
CA ASN A 155 7.75 31.74 -9.85
C ASN A 155 7.27 31.61 -8.39
N ASN A 156 7.87 30.73 -7.58
CA ASN A 156 7.39 30.38 -6.22
C ASN A 156 5.92 29.91 -6.18
N ASP A 157 5.47 29.28 -7.26
CA ASP A 157 4.10 28.81 -7.46
C ASP A 157 3.98 27.28 -7.39
N LEU A 158 5.07 26.55 -7.12
CA LEU A 158 5.04 25.10 -7.09
C LEU A 158 4.50 24.54 -5.76
N CYS A 159 3.61 23.55 -5.88
CA CYS A 159 3.27 22.58 -4.84
C CYS A 159 3.64 21.17 -5.31
N LEU A 160 4.39 20.45 -4.48
CA LEU A 160 4.69 19.03 -4.64
C LEU A 160 3.99 18.25 -3.53
N GLY A 161 3.30 17.16 -3.90
CA GLY A 161 2.58 16.36 -2.92
C GLY A 161 2.24 14.97 -3.42
N THR A 162 1.90 14.09 -2.48
CA THR A 162 1.26 12.81 -2.75
C THR A 162 -0.25 13.01 -3.00
N MET A 163 -0.94 11.95 -3.42
CA MET A 163 -2.35 12.04 -3.82
C MET A 163 -3.28 12.56 -2.72
N ASP A 164 -3.05 12.22 -1.45
CA ASP A 164 -3.81 12.76 -0.32
C ASP A 164 -3.74 14.28 -0.24
N SER A 165 -2.53 14.84 -0.37
CA SER A 165 -2.32 16.28 -0.26
C SER A 165 -2.97 17.02 -1.42
N TRP A 166 -2.86 16.48 -2.64
CA TRP A 166 -3.52 17.06 -3.80
C TRP A 166 -5.06 16.99 -3.66
N ILE A 167 -5.63 15.85 -3.28
CA ILE A 167 -7.09 15.70 -3.06
C ILE A 167 -7.56 16.70 -2.00
N LEU A 168 -6.87 16.77 -0.86
CA LEU A 168 -7.18 17.72 0.20
C LEU A 168 -7.16 19.17 -0.31
N TYR A 169 -6.12 19.52 -1.07
CA TYR A 169 -5.97 20.85 -1.63
C TYR A 169 -7.13 21.22 -2.56
N GLN A 170 -7.56 20.30 -3.41
CA GLN A 170 -8.73 20.50 -4.27
C GLN A 170 -10.03 20.63 -3.46
N LEU A 171 -10.25 19.75 -2.49
CA LEU A 171 -11.49 19.69 -1.71
C LEU A 171 -11.69 20.89 -0.78
N THR A 172 -10.60 21.47 -0.29
CA THR A 172 -10.60 22.64 0.60
C THR A 172 -10.52 23.96 -0.17
N ASN A 173 -10.69 23.92 -1.50
CA ASN A 173 -10.55 25.08 -2.36
C ASN A 173 -9.24 25.84 -2.09
N LYS A 174 -8.13 25.08 -2.03
CA LYS A 174 -6.75 25.57 -1.87
C LYS A 174 -6.40 26.12 -0.48
N GLN A 175 -7.32 26.02 0.49
CA GLN A 175 -7.11 26.54 1.85
C GLN A 175 -6.23 25.64 2.72
N SER A 176 -6.05 24.37 2.35
CA SER A 176 -5.26 23.43 3.12
C SER A 176 -4.26 22.69 2.26
N PHE A 177 -2.97 22.87 2.56
CA PHE A 177 -1.85 22.16 1.96
C PHE A 177 -1.14 21.33 3.02
N LYS A 178 -1.70 20.15 3.30
CA LYS A 178 -1.27 19.25 4.38
C LYS A 178 -1.15 17.82 3.88
N THR A 179 -0.39 17.03 4.63
CA THR A 179 -0.29 15.57 4.53
C THR A 179 -0.15 15.01 5.95
N GLU A 180 0.01 13.70 6.08
CA GLU A 180 0.19 13.03 7.36
C GLU A 180 1.31 11.97 7.30
N PRO A 181 1.85 11.54 8.46
CA PRO A 181 3.03 10.71 8.53
C PRO A 181 3.02 9.40 7.74
N SER A 182 1.87 8.76 7.54
CA SER A 182 1.80 7.48 6.82
C SER A 182 2.04 7.63 5.31
N ASN A 183 1.64 8.76 4.72
CA ASN A 183 1.99 9.15 3.36
C ASN A 183 3.38 9.80 3.30
N ALA A 184 3.66 10.77 4.19
CA ALA A 184 4.92 11.51 4.19
C ALA A 184 6.15 10.61 4.39
N SER A 185 6.05 9.58 5.25
CA SER A 185 7.16 8.63 5.49
C SER A 185 7.50 7.78 4.27
N ARG A 186 6.68 7.81 3.22
CA ARG A 186 6.84 7.03 1.98
C ARG A 186 7.46 7.84 0.84
N THR A 187 7.82 9.09 1.11
CA THR A 187 8.38 10.00 0.11
C THR A 187 9.89 9.92 -0.04
N GLN A 188 10.60 9.33 0.95
CA GLN A 188 12.06 9.47 1.14
C GLN A 188 12.57 10.86 1.48
N VAL A 189 11.68 11.82 1.74
CA VAL A 189 12.05 13.20 2.13
C VAL A 189 11.72 13.50 3.59
N MET A 190 10.90 12.64 4.22
CA MET A 190 10.59 12.73 5.65
C MET A 190 11.59 11.92 6.48
N ASN A 191 12.12 12.54 7.53
CA ASN A 191 12.93 11.85 8.54
C ASN A 191 12.00 11.24 9.60
N ILE A 192 11.93 9.90 9.63
CA ILE A 192 10.98 9.17 10.48
C ILE A 192 11.30 9.27 11.97
N HIS A 193 12.52 9.66 12.35
CA HIS A 193 12.89 9.90 13.75
C HIS A 193 12.28 11.17 14.31
N THR A 194 12.18 12.21 13.47
CA THR A 194 11.72 13.54 13.88
C THR A 194 10.26 13.79 13.54
N GLY A 195 9.70 13.03 12.61
CA GLY A 195 8.34 13.26 12.11
C GLY A 195 8.23 14.44 11.13
N LYS A 196 9.35 14.92 10.57
CA LYS A 196 9.40 16.16 9.76
C LYS A 196 10.10 15.95 8.42
N TRP A 197 9.88 16.87 7.49
CA TRP A 197 10.72 16.99 6.29
C TRP A 197 12.17 17.26 6.68
N ASP A 198 13.10 16.64 5.95
CA ASP A 198 14.53 16.76 6.19
C ASP A 198 15.20 17.42 4.98
N GLN A 199 15.82 18.58 5.22
CA GLN A 199 16.47 19.39 4.20
C GLN A 199 17.48 18.57 3.38
N GLN A 200 18.33 17.79 4.06
CA GLN A 200 19.36 16.98 3.41
C GLN A 200 18.72 15.91 2.51
N LEU A 201 17.60 15.31 2.93
CA LEU A 201 16.88 14.35 2.09
C LEU A 201 16.24 15.02 0.87
N GLY A 202 15.71 16.25 1.01
CA GLY A 202 15.19 17.04 -0.10
C GLY A 202 16.28 17.37 -1.12
N GLU A 203 17.46 17.79 -0.65
CA GLU A 203 18.62 18.13 -1.48
C GLU A 203 19.08 16.97 -2.39
N ILE A 204 18.98 15.71 -1.93
CA ILE A 204 19.30 14.52 -2.73
C ILE A 204 18.54 14.50 -4.07
N PHE A 205 17.29 14.97 -4.06
CA PHE A 205 16.41 14.98 -5.22
C PHE A 205 16.19 16.40 -5.80
N GLY A 206 16.86 17.42 -5.26
CA GLY A 206 16.70 18.82 -5.66
C GLY A 206 15.39 19.47 -5.23
N ILE A 207 14.76 18.97 -4.18
CA ILE A 207 13.46 19.43 -3.66
C ILE A 207 13.68 20.47 -2.56
N ASP A 208 12.98 21.61 -2.64
CA ASP A 208 12.86 22.54 -1.53
C ASP A 208 11.71 22.09 -0.61
N ILE A 209 11.97 21.97 0.69
CA ILE A 209 10.96 21.57 1.68
C ILE A 209 9.78 22.57 1.77
N ASN A 210 9.94 23.81 1.30
CA ASN A 210 8.85 24.80 1.21
C ASN A 210 7.83 24.49 0.10
N GLU A 211 8.20 23.63 -0.85
CA GLU A 211 7.31 23.13 -1.91
C GLU A 211 6.38 22.02 -1.40
N LEU A 212 6.66 21.47 -0.20
CA LEU A 212 5.98 20.32 0.38
C LEU A 212 4.86 20.71 1.37
N PRO A 213 3.84 19.85 1.55
CA PRO A 213 2.75 20.11 2.49
C PRO A 213 3.18 20.06 3.94
N GLU A 214 2.45 20.73 4.83
CA GLU A 214 2.64 20.58 6.28
C GLU A 214 2.28 19.14 6.72
N ILE A 215 3.15 18.50 7.52
CA ILE A 215 2.88 17.18 8.11
C ILE A 215 2.12 17.39 9.43
N VAL A 216 0.90 16.89 9.51
CA VAL A 216 0.05 16.92 10.72
C VAL A 216 -0.39 15.51 11.13
N ASP A 217 -0.96 15.36 12.33
CA ASP A 217 -1.48 14.06 12.78
C ASP A 217 -2.49 13.46 11.78
N SER A 218 -2.48 12.14 11.64
CA SER A 218 -3.38 11.40 10.74
C SER A 218 -4.86 11.57 11.10
N ASN A 219 -5.18 12.02 12.33
CA ASN A 219 -6.52 12.36 12.81
C ASN A 219 -6.71 13.85 13.13
N ALA A 220 -5.90 14.72 12.53
CA ALA A 220 -6.00 16.18 12.67
C ALA A 220 -7.27 16.74 11.99
N ASN A 221 -7.52 18.03 12.20
CA ASN A 221 -8.42 18.79 11.34
C ASN A 221 -7.65 19.24 10.09
N PHE A 222 -7.98 18.64 8.95
CA PHE A 222 -7.36 18.96 7.67
C PHE A 222 -8.01 20.15 6.98
N GLY A 223 -9.10 20.71 7.52
CA GLY A 223 -9.89 21.78 6.92
C GLY A 223 -11.31 21.34 6.62
N GLU A 224 -12.04 22.17 5.90
CA GLU A 224 -13.44 21.93 5.56
C GLU A 224 -13.63 21.86 4.05
N THR A 225 -14.61 21.08 3.62
CA THR A 225 -14.98 20.95 2.21
C THR A 225 -16.47 21.15 2.02
N ASN A 226 -16.82 21.87 0.96
CA ASN A 226 -18.19 21.96 0.46
C ASN A 226 -18.44 21.00 -0.72
N LEU A 227 -17.56 20.00 -0.91
CA LEU A 227 -17.60 19.03 -2.01
C LEU A 227 -17.72 19.71 -3.38
N PHE A 228 -16.82 20.64 -3.69
CA PHE A 228 -16.85 21.45 -4.91
C PHE A 228 -18.14 22.26 -5.10
N GLY A 229 -18.66 22.82 -4.01
CA GLY A 229 -19.88 23.64 -4.00
C GLY A 229 -21.19 22.85 -3.96
N LEU A 230 -21.14 21.51 -3.85
CA LEU A 230 -22.35 20.69 -3.72
C LEU A 230 -23.01 20.81 -2.35
N LEU A 231 -22.28 21.23 -1.32
CA LEU A 231 -22.82 21.48 0.02
C LEU A 231 -22.94 22.99 0.29
N LYS A 232 -24.07 23.40 0.87
CA LYS A 232 -24.25 24.78 1.38
C LYS A 232 -23.43 25.03 2.65
N THR A 233 -23.37 24.03 3.53
CA THR A 233 -22.59 24.05 4.76
C THR A 233 -21.41 23.10 4.59
N PRO A 234 -20.16 23.57 4.72
CA PRO A 234 -18.99 22.71 4.65
C PRO A 234 -19.00 21.64 5.77
N ILE A 235 -18.36 20.51 5.48
CA ILE A 235 -18.08 19.45 6.45
C ILE A 235 -16.58 19.34 6.70
N PRO A 236 -16.15 18.96 7.91
CA PRO A 236 -14.73 18.83 8.23
C PRO A 236 -14.13 17.57 7.58
N ILE A 237 -12.84 17.65 7.24
CA ILE A 237 -12.00 16.51 6.86
C ILE A 237 -11.16 16.13 8.09
N LYS A 238 -11.43 14.97 8.68
CA LYS A 238 -10.89 14.57 10.01
C LYS A 238 -9.90 13.40 9.97
N SER A 239 -9.59 12.88 8.79
CA SER A 239 -8.70 11.72 8.66
C SER A 239 -8.10 11.65 7.29
N ILE A 240 -6.79 11.43 7.26
CA ILE A 240 -6.03 11.02 6.08
C ILE A 240 -5.16 9.84 6.50
N LEU A 241 -5.11 8.79 5.68
CA LEU A 241 -4.20 7.64 5.86
C LEU A 241 -3.84 7.07 4.49
N GLY A 242 -2.60 6.68 4.28
CA GLY A 242 -2.22 5.88 3.11
C GLY A 242 -2.92 4.53 3.11
N ASP A 243 -3.25 4.02 1.93
CA ASP A 243 -4.14 2.86 1.73
C ASP A 243 -3.85 1.63 2.61
N SER A 244 -2.59 1.26 2.74
CA SER A 244 -2.17 0.04 3.43
C SER A 244 -2.15 0.23 4.94
N GLN A 245 -1.79 1.43 5.41
CA GLN A 245 -1.91 1.80 6.82
C GLN A 245 -3.37 1.97 7.22
N ALA A 246 -4.22 2.47 6.33
CA ALA A 246 -5.66 2.51 6.54
C ALA A 246 -6.24 1.09 6.66
N ALA A 247 -5.82 0.16 5.79
CA ALA A 247 -6.21 -1.25 5.92
C ALA A 247 -5.70 -1.89 7.22
N LEU A 248 -4.47 -1.60 7.64
CA LEU A 248 -3.93 -2.01 8.95
C LEU A 248 -4.79 -1.47 10.11
N PHE A 249 -5.23 -0.22 10.02
CA PHE A 249 -6.13 0.40 11.00
C PHE A 249 -7.48 -0.32 11.04
N ALA A 250 -8.07 -0.64 9.88
CA ALA A 250 -9.35 -1.32 9.77
C ALA A 250 -9.31 -2.73 10.40
N HIS A 251 -8.22 -3.48 10.20
CA HIS A 251 -8.00 -4.78 10.84
C HIS A 251 -7.92 -4.74 12.37
N GLY A 252 -7.87 -3.54 12.95
CA GLY A 252 -7.73 -3.35 14.39
C GLY A 252 -6.31 -3.60 14.89
N CYS A 253 -5.31 -3.55 14.01
CA CYS A 253 -3.90 -3.78 14.33
C CYS A 253 -3.28 -2.57 15.05
N PHE A 254 -3.85 -2.20 16.19
CA PHE A 254 -3.46 -1.01 16.95
C PHE A 254 -2.30 -1.26 17.90
N ASN A 255 -2.07 -2.52 18.27
CA ASN A 255 -1.07 -2.88 19.26
C ASN A 255 0.23 -3.32 18.58
N PRO A 256 1.38 -3.04 19.22
CA PRO A 256 2.65 -3.60 18.78
C PRO A 256 2.56 -5.14 18.71
N GLY A 257 3.01 -5.74 17.61
CA GLY A 257 2.89 -7.17 17.35
C GLY A 257 1.74 -7.55 16.40
N ASP A 258 0.73 -6.68 16.25
CA ASP A 258 -0.37 -6.90 15.30
C ASP A 258 0.10 -6.68 13.86
N PHE A 259 -0.29 -7.56 12.94
CA PHE A 259 0.09 -7.45 11.54
C PHE A 259 -0.98 -7.97 10.59
N LYS A 260 -0.87 -7.55 9.33
CA LYS A 260 -1.75 -7.97 8.24
C LYS A 260 -0.97 -8.39 7.00
N VAL A 261 -1.62 -9.17 6.15
CA VAL A 261 -1.16 -9.57 4.82
C VAL A 261 -2.25 -9.22 3.80
N THR A 262 -1.95 -8.30 2.88
CA THR A 262 -2.84 -7.96 1.78
C THR A 262 -2.44 -8.73 0.53
N PHE A 263 -3.37 -9.49 -0.06
CA PHE A 263 -3.19 -10.21 -1.32
C PHE A 263 -3.76 -9.42 -2.51
N GLY A 264 -2.95 -8.57 -3.11
CA GLY A 264 -3.25 -7.87 -4.36
C GLY A 264 -2.45 -8.40 -5.56
N THR A 265 -2.19 -7.53 -6.54
CA THR A 265 -1.25 -7.83 -7.65
C THR A 265 0.14 -8.20 -7.11
N GLY A 266 0.64 -7.41 -6.16
CA GLY A 266 1.69 -7.80 -5.21
C GLY A 266 1.09 -8.10 -3.83
N SER A 267 1.91 -8.50 -2.87
CA SER A 267 1.49 -8.66 -1.47
C SER A 267 2.21 -7.68 -0.56
N SER A 268 1.49 -7.10 0.39
CA SER A 268 2.02 -6.20 1.42
C SER A 268 1.80 -6.82 2.79
N VAL A 269 2.89 -7.21 3.43
CA VAL A 269 2.94 -7.76 4.78
C VAL A 269 3.40 -6.64 5.71
N MET A 270 2.56 -6.24 6.66
CA MET A 270 2.79 -5.03 7.46
C MET A 270 2.54 -5.29 8.94
N LEU A 271 3.55 -5.02 9.78
CA LEU A 271 3.55 -5.22 11.23
C LEU A 271 3.61 -3.88 11.95
N ASN A 272 2.69 -3.65 12.88
CA ASN A 272 2.76 -2.55 13.84
C ASN A 272 3.82 -2.85 14.91
N ILE A 273 4.79 -1.95 15.08
CA ILE A 273 5.87 -2.08 16.09
C ILE A 273 5.77 -1.04 17.20
N GLY A 274 4.68 -0.27 17.25
CA GLY A 274 4.43 0.72 18.29
C GLY A 274 5.26 1.99 18.15
N SER A 275 5.58 2.63 19.28
CA SER A 275 6.24 3.94 19.30
C SER A 275 7.76 3.89 19.24
N LYS A 276 8.36 2.70 19.08
CA LYS A 276 9.81 2.53 19.01
C LYS A 276 10.22 2.04 17.63
N LEU A 277 11.24 2.67 17.07
CA LEU A 277 11.93 2.19 15.89
C LEU A 277 12.60 0.83 16.18
N PRO A 278 12.81 -0.02 15.16
CA PRO A 278 13.54 -1.27 15.33
C PRO A 278 14.98 -0.99 15.79
N SER A 279 15.58 -1.96 16.48
CA SER A 279 16.97 -1.88 16.96
C SER A 279 17.96 -1.68 15.82
N ASN A 280 17.66 -2.23 14.64
CA ASN A 280 18.38 -1.99 13.40
C ASN A 280 17.41 -1.45 12.34
N ILE A 281 17.57 -0.19 11.93
CA ILE A 281 16.80 0.44 10.85
C ILE A 281 17.31 0.02 9.47
N ASN A 282 18.62 -0.26 9.35
CA ASN A 282 19.25 -0.77 8.14
C ASN A 282 19.05 -2.29 8.03
N ASN A 283 17.77 -2.69 8.03
CA ASN A 283 17.32 -4.06 7.88
C ASN A 283 16.75 -4.31 6.46
N ASN A 284 16.38 -5.56 6.18
CA ASN A 284 15.88 -5.99 4.87
C ASN A 284 14.41 -5.63 4.59
N LEU A 285 13.76 -4.85 5.45
CA LEU A 285 12.36 -4.43 5.34
C LEU A 285 12.26 -2.91 5.29
N ASN A 286 11.12 -2.39 4.87
CA ASN A 286 10.84 -0.97 4.99
C ASN A 286 10.40 -0.66 6.42
N THR A 287 11.04 0.30 7.07
CA THR A 287 10.53 0.90 8.31
C THR A 287 9.82 2.18 7.92
N SER A 288 8.56 2.36 8.32
CA SER A 288 7.79 3.58 8.04
C SER A 288 6.82 3.89 9.17
N ILE A 289 5.99 4.92 9.01
CA ILE A 289 5.03 5.32 10.02
C ILE A 289 3.65 4.72 9.67
N ALA A 290 3.02 4.09 10.66
CA ALA A 290 1.65 3.61 10.59
C ALA A 290 0.68 4.80 10.55
N TRP A 291 0.81 5.67 11.54
CA TRP A 291 -0.01 6.86 11.76
C TRP A 291 0.60 7.70 12.88
N SER A 292 0.18 8.96 12.98
CA SER A 292 0.31 9.75 14.21
C SER A 292 -1.07 10.13 14.72
N LEU A 293 -1.35 9.84 15.99
CA LEU A 293 -2.65 10.09 16.61
C LEU A 293 -2.48 10.92 17.87
N ASN A 294 -2.93 12.19 17.84
CA ASN A 294 -2.80 13.14 18.94
C ASN A 294 -1.33 13.25 19.44
N GLY A 295 -0.40 13.50 18.52
CA GLY A 295 1.03 13.67 18.76
C GLY A 295 1.81 12.38 19.05
N LYS A 296 1.17 11.20 18.90
CA LYS A 296 1.81 9.90 19.15
C LYS A 296 1.99 9.12 17.87
N ILE A 297 3.24 8.99 17.43
CA ILE A 297 3.64 8.18 16.29
C ILE A 297 3.60 6.69 16.64
N SER A 298 3.09 5.88 15.71
CA SER A 298 3.25 4.42 15.67
C SER A 298 3.99 4.04 14.39
N TYR A 299 5.00 3.20 14.49
CA TYR A 299 5.80 2.73 13.36
C TYR A 299 5.32 1.37 12.87
N VAL A 300 5.67 1.07 11.62
CA VAL A 300 5.45 -0.24 10.99
C VAL A 300 6.72 -0.75 10.32
N LEU A 301 6.85 -2.07 10.29
CA LEU A 301 7.71 -2.79 9.37
C LEU A 301 6.86 -3.30 8.20
N GLU A 302 7.33 -3.12 6.98
CA GLU A 302 6.65 -3.57 5.77
C GLU A 302 7.60 -4.36 4.86
N GLY A 303 7.17 -5.56 4.49
CA GLY A 303 7.76 -6.36 3.42
C GLY A 303 6.80 -6.43 2.24
N ASN A 304 7.28 -6.04 1.07
CA ASN A 304 6.51 -6.06 -0.17
C ASN A 304 6.99 -7.21 -1.06
N ILE A 305 6.05 -8.04 -1.50
CA ILE A 305 6.25 -9.12 -2.47
C ILE A 305 5.71 -8.64 -3.81
N ASN A 306 6.58 -8.53 -4.81
CA ASN A 306 6.23 -7.94 -6.10
C ASN A 306 5.20 -8.76 -6.88
N TYR A 307 5.30 -10.10 -6.82
CA TYR A 307 4.49 -11.02 -7.62
C TYR A 307 3.64 -11.92 -6.74
N ALA A 308 2.41 -11.46 -6.45
CA ALA A 308 1.38 -12.24 -5.77
C ALA A 308 0.26 -12.63 -6.76
N GLY A 309 -0.80 -11.82 -6.85
CA GLY A 309 -1.85 -11.98 -7.86
C GLY A 309 -1.35 -11.86 -9.29
N ALA A 310 -0.22 -11.16 -9.51
CA ALA A 310 0.47 -11.13 -10.80
C ALA A 310 0.94 -12.53 -11.23
N SER A 311 1.35 -13.41 -10.31
CA SER A 311 1.73 -14.80 -10.61
C SER A 311 0.53 -15.60 -11.09
N ILE A 312 -0.66 -15.36 -10.53
CA ILE A 312 -1.91 -15.99 -10.97
C ILE A 312 -2.33 -15.46 -12.35
N SER A 313 -2.16 -14.15 -12.58
CA SER A 313 -2.41 -13.54 -13.88
C SER A 313 -1.44 -14.08 -14.93
N TRP A 314 -0.17 -14.30 -14.58
CA TRP A 314 0.80 -14.93 -15.47
C TRP A 314 0.43 -16.37 -15.85
N LEU A 315 -0.02 -17.19 -14.89
CA LEU A 315 -0.54 -18.54 -15.16
C LEU A 315 -1.71 -18.51 -16.16
N LYS A 316 -2.57 -17.50 -16.08
CA LYS A 316 -3.77 -17.34 -16.91
C LYS A 316 -3.45 -16.75 -18.29
N ASP A 317 -2.83 -15.57 -18.31
CA ASP A 317 -2.69 -14.73 -19.49
C ASP A 317 -1.45 -15.08 -20.34
N LYS A 318 -0.41 -15.68 -19.73
CA LYS A 318 0.86 -15.95 -20.42
C LYS A 318 1.11 -17.43 -20.65
N VAL A 319 1.03 -18.25 -19.61
CA VAL A 319 1.28 -19.70 -19.73
C VAL A 319 0.01 -20.48 -20.05
N GLN A 320 -1.17 -19.88 -19.83
CA GLN A 320 -2.48 -20.46 -20.13
C GLN A 320 -2.72 -21.81 -19.44
N LEU A 321 -2.17 -21.99 -18.24
CA LEU A 321 -2.44 -23.16 -17.41
C LEU A 321 -3.81 -23.11 -16.76
N ILE A 322 -4.42 -21.94 -16.63
CA ILE A 322 -5.77 -21.73 -16.07
C ILE A 322 -6.54 -20.74 -16.96
N ASN A 323 -7.86 -20.85 -17.02
CA ASN A 323 -8.68 -19.84 -17.73
C ASN A 323 -9.16 -18.74 -16.81
N LYS A 324 -9.37 -19.07 -15.53
CA LYS A 324 -9.79 -18.12 -14.50
C LYS A 324 -9.07 -18.37 -13.17
N PRO A 325 -8.80 -17.32 -12.36
CA PRO A 325 -8.11 -17.45 -11.08
C PRO A 325 -8.74 -18.45 -10.11
N GLU A 326 -10.06 -18.62 -10.14
CA GLU A 326 -10.81 -19.49 -9.24
C GLU A 326 -10.50 -20.98 -9.45
N GLU A 327 -9.97 -21.36 -10.62
CA GLU A 327 -9.54 -22.74 -10.88
C GLU A 327 -8.36 -23.16 -9.97
N THR A 328 -7.56 -22.19 -9.52
CA THR A 328 -6.32 -22.46 -8.77
C THR A 328 -6.55 -23.23 -7.48
N GLU A 329 -7.69 -23.01 -6.80
CA GLU A 329 -8.04 -23.72 -5.57
C GLU A 329 -8.19 -25.23 -5.82
N ASN A 330 -9.01 -25.62 -6.80
CA ASN A 330 -9.26 -27.03 -7.08
C ASN A 330 -8.03 -27.73 -7.66
N LEU A 331 -7.27 -27.04 -8.51
CA LEU A 331 -6.03 -27.59 -9.08
C LEU A 331 -4.99 -27.86 -7.99
N ALA A 332 -4.83 -26.95 -7.02
CA ALA A 332 -3.90 -27.14 -5.92
C ALA A 332 -4.35 -28.25 -4.95
N LEU A 333 -5.67 -28.39 -4.71
CA LEU A 333 -6.23 -29.46 -3.87
C LEU A 333 -6.13 -30.85 -4.51
N THR A 334 -6.10 -30.93 -5.84
CA THR A 334 -6.04 -32.20 -6.60
C THR A 334 -4.65 -32.52 -7.14
N ALA A 335 -3.66 -31.69 -6.85
CA ALA A 335 -2.25 -31.97 -7.15
C ALA A 335 -1.72 -33.16 -6.35
N ASN A 336 -0.74 -33.85 -6.89
CA ASN A 336 -0.03 -34.93 -6.22
C ASN A 336 0.53 -34.42 -4.87
N PRO A 337 0.13 -35.02 -3.73
CA PRO A 337 0.59 -34.59 -2.42
C PRO A 337 2.08 -34.89 -2.19
N LYS A 338 2.68 -35.77 -3.00
CA LYS A 338 4.12 -36.10 -2.97
C LYS A 338 4.97 -35.26 -3.92
N ASP A 339 4.39 -34.30 -4.63
CA ASP A 339 5.17 -33.41 -5.50
C ASP A 339 5.73 -32.23 -4.70
N HIS A 340 7.04 -31.99 -4.87
CA HIS A 340 7.84 -30.96 -4.20
C HIS A 340 8.36 -29.89 -5.18
N THR A 341 7.66 -29.68 -6.29
CA THR A 341 7.98 -28.61 -7.23
C THR A 341 7.82 -27.26 -6.54
N ILE A 342 8.80 -26.37 -6.76
CA ILE A 342 8.81 -25.02 -6.19
C ILE A 342 8.89 -24.01 -7.33
N LEU A 343 8.09 -22.95 -7.24
CA LEU A 343 8.28 -21.75 -8.05
C LEU A 343 9.11 -20.75 -7.26
N ILE A 344 10.24 -20.31 -7.81
CA ILE A 344 10.92 -19.07 -7.40
C ILE A 344 10.31 -17.94 -8.24
N PRO A 345 9.46 -17.05 -7.71
CA PRO A 345 8.65 -16.14 -8.51
C PRO A 345 9.37 -14.80 -8.79
N ALA A 346 10.65 -14.86 -9.16
CA ALA A 346 11.51 -13.70 -9.39
C ALA A 346 11.32 -13.09 -10.80
N PHE A 347 10.08 -12.84 -11.22
CA PHE A 347 9.76 -12.35 -12.57
C PHE A 347 10.34 -10.95 -12.85
N ALA A 348 10.48 -10.12 -11.81
CA ALA A 348 11.22 -8.86 -11.85
C ALA A 348 12.24 -8.79 -10.69
N GLY A 349 12.95 -9.90 -10.45
CA GLY A 349 13.80 -10.07 -9.28
C GLY A 349 13.01 -10.43 -8.01
N LEU A 350 13.74 -10.70 -6.93
CA LEU A 350 13.18 -10.94 -5.60
C LEU A 350 13.24 -9.67 -4.77
N GLY A 351 12.09 -9.28 -4.21
CA GLY A 351 11.96 -8.17 -3.26
C GLY A 351 12.44 -8.54 -1.86
N ALA A 352 11.84 -7.92 -0.84
CA ALA A 352 12.15 -8.24 0.55
C ALA A 352 11.85 -9.73 0.87
N PRO A 353 12.68 -10.40 1.68
CA PRO A 353 13.89 -9.88 2.33
C PRO A 353 15.18 -10.04 1.50
N TYR A 354 15.11 -10.58 0.29
CA TYR A 354 16.27 -11.01 -0.50
C TYR A 354 16.98 -9.90 -1.26
N TRP A 355 16.24 -8.94 -1.81
CA TRP A 355 16.75 -7.83 -2.62
C TRP A 355 17.66 -8.27 -3.78
N LYS A 356 17.33 -9.39 -4.43
CA LYS A 356 18.05 -9.93 -5.59
C LYS A 356 17.39 -9.46 -6.89
N ALA A 357 17.74 -8.26 -7.36
CA ALA A 357 17.17 -7.67 -8.58
C ALA A 357 17.46 -8.50 -9.85
N GLU A 358 18.62 -9.15 -9.90
CA GLU A 358 19.03 -9.96 -11.06
C GLU A 358 18.43 -11.36 -11.08
N ALA A 359 17.84 -11.83 -9.97
CA ALA A 359 17.21 -13.14 -9.90
C ALA A 359 16.07 -13.25 -10.94
N LYS A 360 15.94 -14.44 -11.54
CA LYS A 360 14.91 -14.73 -12.55
C LYS A 360 14.00 -15.84 -12.09
N ALA A 361 12.73 -15.77 -12.51
CA ALA A 361 11.75 -16.76 -12.12
C ALA A 361 12.10 -18.16 -12.65
N ALA A 362 11.88 -19.18 -11.83
CA ALA A 362 12.19 -20.56 -12.19
C ALA A 362 11.29 -21.56 -11.46
N PHE A 363 10.85 -22.60 -12.17
CA PHE A 363 10.37 -23.82 -11.52
C PHE A 363 11.55 -24.74 -11.28
N VAL A 364 11.66 -25.25 -10.06
CA VAL A 364 12.74 -26.14 -9.62
C VAL A 364 12.17 -27.40 -8.99
N ASN A 365 13.02 -28.43 -8.88
CA ASN A 365 12.69 -29.72 -8.30
C ASN A 365 11.56 -30.50 -9.01
N MET A 366 11.41 -30.29 -10.32
CA MET A 366 10.41 -31.01 -11.12
C MET A 366 10.81 -32.47 -11.36
N THR A 367 9.81 -33.35 -11.47
CA THR A 367 9.97 -34.75 -11.86
C THR A 367 9.13 -35.06 -13.10
N ALA A 368 9.27 -36.26 -13.67
CA ALA A 368 8.41 -36.72 -14.77
C ALA A 368 6.91 -36.79 -14.40
N THR A 369 6.57 -36.71 -13.11
CA THR A 369 5.18 -36.70 -12.63
C THR A 369 4.61 -35.30 -12.43
N THR A 370 5.42 -34.25 -12.56
CA THR A 370 5.00 -32.87 -12.38
C THR A 370 4.13 -32.42 -13.55
N GLY A 371 2.88 -32.05 -13.28
CA GLY A 371 1.93 -31.59 -14.28
C GLY A 371 1.33 -30.23 -13.96
N LYS A 372 0.23 -29.91 -14.64
CA LYS A 372 -0.48 -28.63 -14.50
C LYS A 372 -0.87 -28.34 -13.04
N ASN A 373 -1.39 -29.32 -12.32
CA ASN A 373 -1.89 -29.14 -10.96
C ASN A 373 -0.73 -28.78 -10.01
N GLU A 374 0.40 -29.47 -10.16
CA GLU A 374 1.61 -29.29 -9.36
C GLU A 374 2.23 -27.91 -9.59
N LEU A 375 2.30 -27.43 -10.83
CA LEU A 375 2.81 -26.09 -11.15
C LEU A 375 1.92 -24.99 -10.55
N VAL A 376 0.58 -25.17 -10.59
CA VAL A 376 -0.37 -24.23 -9.97
C VAL A 376 -0.25 -24.26 -8.43
N LYS A 377 -0.12 -25.45 -7.83
CA LYS A 377 0.14 -25.62 -6.39
C LYS A 377 1.44 -24.92 -5.98
N ALA A 378 2.54 -25.19 -6.69
CA ALA A 378 3.85 -24.59 -6.45
C ALA A 378 3.80 -23.06 -6.54
N THR A 379 3.02 -22.54 -7.50
CA THR A 379 2.78 -21.09 -7.61
C THR A 379 2.13 -20.55 -6.36
N LEU A 380 1.01 -21.12 -5.88
CA LEU A 380 0.34 -20.68 -4.64
C LEU A 380 1.24 -20.80 -3.40
N ASN A 381 1.99 -21.89 -3.28
CA ASN A 381 2.88 -22.15 -2.16
C ASN A 381 4.03 -21.13 -2.09
N SER A 382 4.58 -20.71 -3.25
CA SER A 382 5.65 -19.71 -3.30
C SER A 382 5.27 -18.35 -2.71
N LEU A 383 3.99 -17.97 -2.76
CA LEU A 383 3.51 -16.76 -2.06
C LEU A 383 3.63 -16.92 -0.56
N VAL A 384 3.22 -18.07 -0.03
CA VAL A 384 3.21 -18.37 1.41
C VAL A 384 4.63 -18.46 1.95
N TYR A 385 5.57 -19.03 1.19
CA TYR A 385 6.97 -19.07 1.60
C TYR A 385 7.55 -17.66 1.72
N GLN A 386 7.41 -16.82 0.69
CA GLN A 386 7.89 -15.43 0.76
C GLN A 386 7.25 -14.63 1.91
N ILE A 387 5.96 -14.84 2.21
CA ILE A 387 5.32 -14.24 3.38
C ILE A 387 6.00 -14.70 4.66
N THR A 388 6.31 -16.00 4.77
CA THR A 388 6.96 -16.59 5.94
C THR A 388 8.38 -16.08 6.14
N ASP A 389 9.10 -15.77 5.07
CA ASP A 389 10.43 -15.13 5.15
C ASP A 389 10.34 -13.71 5.71
N ILE A 390 9.34 -12.93 5.26
CA ILE A 390 9.07 -11.61 5.86
C ILE A 390 8.69 -11.73 7.34
N LEU A 391 7.88 -12.74 7.71
CA LEU A 391 7.55 -12.96 9.12
C LEU A 391 8.76 -13.37 9.97
N SER A 392 9.73 -14.07 9.37
CA SER A 392 10.99 -14.39 10.04
C SER A 392 11.79 -13.13 10.34
N GLU A 393 11.89 -12.19 9.39
CA GLU A 393 12.52 -10.89 9.62
C GLU A 393 11.78 -10.06 10.68
N PHE A 394 10.44 -10.06 10.65
CA PHE A 394 9.63 -9.43 11.69
C PHE A 394 9.95 -10.01 13.07
N GLN A 395 10.06 -11.32 13.20
CA GLN A 395 10.36 -11.98 14.47
C GLN A 395 11.77 -11.64 14.99
N GLN A 396 12.74 -11.42 14.09
CA GLN A 396 14.09 -10.98 14.46
C GLN A 396 14.10 -9.53 14.96
N LEU A 397 13.41 -8.63 14.26
CA LEU A 397 13.37 -7.20 14.61
C LEU A 397 12.41 -6.88 15.76
N TYR A 398 11.37 -7.70 15.92
CA TYR A 398 10.32 -7.56 16.93
C TYR A 398 9.88 -8.94 17.46
N PRO A 399 10.52 -9.50 18.49
CA PRO A 399 10.25 -10.88 18.96
C PRO A 399 8.83 -11.17 19.49
N LYS A 400 7.97 -10.16 19.60
CA LYS A 400 6.60 -10.28 20.13
C LYS A 400 5.54 -10.22 19.02
N VAL A 401 5.84 -10.71 17.82
CA VAL A 401 4.84 -10.82 16.73
C VAL A 401 3.69 -11.72 17.19
N ASN A 402 2.45 -11.25 16.97
CA ASN A 402 1.26 -11.99 17.39
C ASN A 402 1.06 -13.29 16.58
N GLN A 403 0.21 -14.18 17.12
CA GLN A 403 -0.06 -15.49 16.52
C GLN A 403 -1.25 -15.51 15.56
N GLU A 404 -1.79 -14.32 15.25
CA GLU A 404 -2.91 -14.14 14.33
C GLU A 404 -2.47 -13.33 13.12
N ILE A 405 -2.82 -13.80 11.92
CA ILE A 405 -2.60 -13.13 10.64
C ILE A 405 -3.94 -12.56 10.18
N HIS A 406 -4.02 -11.24 10.04
CA HIS A 406 -5.15 -10.60 9.41
C HIS A 406 -4.95 -10.55 7.90
N THR A 407 -5.93 -11.01 7.12
CA THR A 407 -5.80 -11.12 5.66
C THR A 407 -6.91 -10.37 4.92
N ASP A 408 -6.52 -9.72 3.83
CA ASP A 408 -7.41 -9.00 2.92
C ASP A 408 -6.91 -9.08 1.48
N GLY A 409 -7.70 -8.56 0.53
CA GLY A 409 -7.37 -8.57 -0.90
C GLY A 409 -8.04 -9.70 -1.69
N GLY A 410 -7.85 -9.69 -3.01
CA GLY A 410 -8.65 -10.51 -3.94
C GLY A 410 -8.43 -12.02 -3.84
N MET A 411 -7.32 -12.48 -3.25
CA MET A 411 -6.98 -13.90 -3.18
C MET A 411 -7.48 -14.59 -1.90
N ILE A 412 -8.05 -13.86 -0.94
CA ILE A 412 -8.48 -14.43 0.35
C ILE A 412 -9.64 -15.43 0.22
N HIS A 413 -10.35 -15.43 -0.91
CA HIS A 413 -11.39 -16.42 -1.19
C HIS A 413 -10.84 -17.81 -1.52
N ASN A 414 -9.55 -17.92 -1.90
CA ASN A 414 -8.90 -19.21 -2.15
C ASN A 414 -8.61 -19.91 -0.81
N LYS A 415 -9.42 -20.89 -0.48
CA LYS A 415 -9.38 -21.65 0.79
C LYS A 415 -8.12 -22.50 0.90
N TYR A 416 -7.60 -23.00 -0.22
CA TYR A 416 -6.32 -23.72 -0.23
C TYR A 416 -5.21 -22.79 0.24
N LEU A 417 -5.09 -21.61 -0.39
CA LEU A 417 -4.06 -20.63 -0.06
C LEU A 417 -4.14 -20.18 1.41
N MET A 418 -5.34 -19.86 1.90
CA MET A 418 -5.52 -19.43 3.30
C MET A 418 -5.19 -20.54 4.30
N GLN A 419 -5.59 -21.78 4.00
CA GLN A 419 -5.23 -22.92 4.84
C GLN A 419 -3.74 -23.25 4.76
N TYR A 420 -3.11 -23.11 3.59
CA TYR A 420 -1.67 -23.36 3.40
C TYR A 420 -0.83 -22.29 4.10
N LEU A 421 -1.21 -21.02 4.03
CA LEU A 421 -0.62 -19.94 4.83
C LEU A 421 -0.64 -20.30 6.30
N CYS A 422 -1.84 -20.61 6.82
CA CYS A 422 -2.04 -21.01 8.21
C CYS A 422 -1.19 -22.23 8.61
N ASN A 423 -1.09 -23.23 7.73
CA ASN A 423 -0.30 -24.44 7.93
C ASN A 423 1.21 -24.18 7.93
N ILE A 424 1.74 -23.32 7.05
CA ILE A 424 3.19 -23.08 6.99
C ILE A 424 3.63 -22.13 8.11
N THR A 425 2.88 -21.04 8.34
CA THR A 425 3.24 -20.07 9.36
C THR A 425 2.93 -20.56 10.77
N GLN A 426 2.15 -21.64 10.92
CA GLN A 426 1.67 -22.14 12.21
C GLN A 426 0.94 -21.08 13.05
N LYS A 427 0.22 -20.18 12.36
CA LYS A 427 -0.53 -19.05 12.94
C LYS A 427 -2.00 -19.13 12.53
N VAL A 428 -2.89 -18.58 13.35
CA VAL A 428 -4.32 -18.47 12.99
C VAL A 428 -4.47 -17.43 11.89
N VAL A 429 -5.16 -17.75 10.80
CA VAL A 429 -5.42 -16.80 9.70
C VAL A 429 -6.86 -16.32 9.79
N LYS A 430 -7.07 -15.03 9.98
CA LYS A 430 -8.37 -14.36 9.99
C LYS A 430 -8.59 -13.64 8.65
N ILE A 431 -9.78 -13.82 8.08
CA ILE A 431 -10.17 -13.19 6.81
C ILE A 431 -11.07 -11.99 7.10
N ALA A 432 -10.77 -10.87 6.47
CA ALA A 432 -11.64 -9.69 6.48
C ALA A 432 -13.00 -9.98 5.85
N ASP A 433 -14.06 -9.44 6.43
CA ASP A 433 -15.42 -9.54 5.87
C ASP A 433 -15.69 -8.46 4.80
N ILE A 434 -14.96 -7.34 4.86
CA ILE A 434 -15.21 -6.16 4.06
C ILE A 434 -14.03 -5.94 3.11
N PRO A 435 -14.23 -5.94 1.77
CA PRO A 435 -13.14 -5.67 0.83
C PRO A 435 -12.58 -4.24 0.90
N GLU A 436 -13.41 -3.25 1.21
CA GLU A 436 -13.04 -1.83 1.24
C GLU A 436 -12.37 -1.39 2.55
N LEU A 437 -11.37 -2.15 3.01
CA LEU A 437 -10.71 -1.90 4.30
C LEU A 437 -10.01 -0.56 4.39
N SER A 438 -9.34 -0.10 3.34
CA SER A 438 -8.62 1.18 3.37
C SER A 438 -9.59 2.34 3.63
N ALA A 439 -10.72 2.39 2.90
CA ALA A 439 -11.75 3.39 3.13
C ALA A 439 -12.32 3.28 4.55
N LEU A 440 -12.64 2.05 4.99
CA LEU A 440 -13.18 1.79 6.32
C LEU A 440 -12.22 2.24 7.43
N GLY A 441 -10.93 1.95 7.32
CA GLY A 441 -9.91 2.34 8.28
C GLY A 441 -9.75 3.85 8.39
N SER A 442 -9.77 4.56 7.26
CA SER A 442 -9.76 6.03 7.27
C SER A 442 -11.00 6.61 7.95
N ALA A 443 -12.20 6.03 7.73
CA ALA A 443 -13.43 6.42 8.41
C ALA A 443 -13.42 6.09 9.91
N MET A 444 -12.89 4.93 10.30
CA MET A 444 -12.71 4.55 11.71
C MET A 444 -11.77 5.52 12.43
N ASN A 445 -10.68 5.92 11.77
CA ASN A 445 -9.75 6.91 12.30
C ASN A 445 -10.40 8.30 12.44
N ALA A 446 -11.22 8.73 11.47
CA ALA A 446 -11.99 9.99 11.55
C ALA A 446 -12.92 10.03 12.78
N LYS A 447 -13.52 8.88 13.11
CA LYS A 447 -14.37 8.69 14.30
C LYS A 447 -13.57 8.48 15.59
N LYS A 448 -12.23 8.43 15.53
CA LYS A 448 -11.34 8.06 16.65
C LYS A 448 -11.71 6.70 17.28
N GLN A 449 -12.24 5.78 16.49
CA GLN A 449 -12.68 4.46 16.96
C GLN A 449 -11.54 3.44 16.85
N LYS A 450 -11.06 2.95 18.00
CA LYS A 450 -10.14 1.80 18.08
C LYS A 450 -10.89 0.52 18.38
N LYS A 451 -11.71 0.06 17.43
CA LYS A 451 -12.41 -1.23 17.51
C LYS A 451 -11.95 -2.11 16.36
N GLN A 452 -11.72 -3.39 16.64
CA GLN A 452 -11.42 -4.38 15.61
C GLN A 452 -12.70 -4.68 14.80
N ILE A 453 -12.58 -4.75 13.47
CA ILE A 453 -13.67 -5.26 12.63
C ILE A 453 -13.85 -6.76 12.85
N LEU A 454 -15.09 -7.25 12.68
CA LEU A 454 -15.34 -8.68 12.77
C LEU A 454 -14.65 -9.41 11.61
N SER A 455 -13.99 -10.52 11.93
CA SER A 455 -13.50 -11.45 10.92
C SER A 455 -14.65 -12.31 10.41
N SER A 456 -14.76 -12.50 9.09
CA SER A 456 -15.77 -13.37 8.48
C SER A 456 -15.48 -14.86 8.72
N LYS A 457 -14.20 -15.21 8.82
CA LYS A 457 -13.73 -16.59 8.98
C LYS A 457 -12.34 -16.64 9.60
N ALA A 458 -12.05 -17.74 10.30
CA ALA A 458 -10.71 -18.09 10.77
C ALA A 458 -10.29 -19.47 10.28
N PHE A 459 -8.99 -19.64 10.03
CA PHE A 459 -8.33 -20.90 9.74
C PHE A 459 -7.33 -21.19 10.85
N THR A 460 -7.29 -22.45 11.29
CA THR A 460 -6.33 -22.94 12.28
C THR A 460 -5.39 -23.97 11.65
N PRO A 461 -4.14 -24.09 12.14
CA PRO A 461 -3.17 -24.99 11.54
C PRO A 461 -3.65 -26.45 11.61
N LYS A 462 -3.55 -27.16 10.48
CA LYS A 462 -3.85 -28.60 10.35
C LYS A 462 -2.60 -29.42 10.02
N MET A 463 -1.53 -28.76 9.59
CA MET A 463 -0.23 -29.38 9.33
C MET A 463 0.61 -29.38 10.60
N LYS A 464 1.32 -30.48 10.87
CA LYS A 464 2.28 -30.57 11.97
C LYS A 464 3.44 -29.59 11.76
N SER A 465 3.95 -29.03 12.86
CA SER A 465 5.03 -28.04 12.81
C SER A 465 6.32 -28.56 12.15
N GLU A 466 6.61 -29.86 12.30
CA GLU A 466 7.77 -30.52 11.69
C GLU A 466 7.65 -30.56 10.18
N THR A 467 6.45 -30.84 9.67
CA THR A 467 6.17 -30.87 8.23
C THR A 467 6.23 -29.47 7.63
N ALA A 468 5.72 -28.46 8.34
CA ALA A 468 5.83 -27.07 7.90
C ALA A 468 7.30 -26.62 7.81
N ARG A 469 8.11 -26.95 8.83
CA ARG A 469 9.56 -26.69 8.83
C ARG A 469 10.27 -27.38 7.68
N PHE A 470 9.95 -28.64 7.39
CA PHE A 470 10.52 -29.36 6.26
C PHE A 470 10.31 -28.61 4.93
N TYR A 471 9.09 -28.16 4.62
CA TYR A 471 8.83 -27.41 3.40
C TYR A 471 9.54 -26.05 3.35
N LEU A 472 9.68 -25.37 4.50
CA LEU A 472 10.44 -24.12 4.57
C LEU A 472 11.93 -24.35 4.33
N THR A 473 12.50 -25.43 4.88
CA THR A 473 13.89 -25.80 4.61
C THR A 473 14.11 -26.09 3.13
N GLU A 474 13.21 -26.85 2.48
CA GLU A 474 13.31 -27.08 1.02
C GLU A 474 13.24 -25.76 0.22
N TRP A 475 12.37 -24.83 0.62
CA TRP A 475 12.29 -23.51 0.01
C TRP A 475 13.60 -22.73 0.15
N HIS A 476 14.18 -22.67 1.35
CA HIS A 476 15.45 -21.96 1.60
C HIS A 476 16.62 -22.57 0.85
N ASP A 477 16.73 -23.91 0.83
CA ASP A 477 17.78 -24.63 0.09
C ASP A 477 17.78 -24.29 -1.41
N TRP A 478 16.62 -23.99 -1.98
CA TRP A 478 16.52 -23.53 -3.37
C TRP A 478 16.80 -22.05 -3.51
N ILE A 479 16.29 -21.20 -2.62
CA ILE A 479 16.55 -19.76 -2.64
C ILE A 479 18.04 -19.43 -2.53
N ASP A 480 18.80 -20.21 -1.76
CA ASP A 480 20.26 -20.02 -1.60
C ASP A 480 21.08 -20.40 -2.85
N ARG A 481 20.48 -21.14 -3.78
CA ARG A 481 21.11 -21.50 -5.08
C ARG A 481 20.88 -20.45 -6.17
N PHE A 482 19.98 -19.50 -5.95
CA PHE A 482 19.71 -18.34 -6.82
C PHE A 482 20.44 -17.11 -6.29
#